data_AF-A0A1I5VZA3-F1
#
_entry.id   AF-A0A1I5VZA3-F1
#
_cell.length_a   1.000
_cell.length_b   1.000
_cell.length_c   1.000
_cell.angle_alpha   90.00
_cell.angle_beta   90.00
_cell.angle_gamma   90.00
#
_symmetry.space_group_name_H-M   'P 1'
#
loop_
_entity.id
_entity.type
_entity.pdbx_description
1 polymer ?
#
loop_
_entity_poly.entity_id
_entity_poly.type
_entity_poly.pdbx_seq_one_letter_code
_entity_poly.pdbx_strand_id
1 'polypeptide(L)'
;MEHSLFKVFLLFLFSACAGNASDDKTNPSLPSFTDSSLTITKDTLKITYDTILYPFLDSSYNLALHVFNTKSYNEKESNSTITFNHTRNNKTEMLFQDSVYCMSALIEWKDFNNDNNKDVLIFYSTGARANPTYHLYLVDTTEHKLTYVKRFEDLPNPEFDSNNNIIYSSALHGVRVITSFYKINSQNQLVNLGHSIDTDFGDSVEFDRALKEVLKEQRK
;
A
#
# COMPACT_ATOMS: atom_id res chain seq x y z
N MET A 1 18.75 28.14 26.71
CA MET A 1 17.51 28.74 27.22
C MET A 1 16.44 28.38 26.22
N GLU A 2 15.54 27.49 26.64
CA GLU A 2 14.26 27.07 26.04
C GLU A 2 14.24 26.57 24.58
N HIS A 3 14.24 25.23 24.43
CA HIS A 3 13.60 24.56 23.31
C HIS A 3 12.30 23.92 23.81
N SER A 4 11.19 24.46 23.31
CA SER A 4 9.82 24.00 23.55
C SER A 4 9.61 22.61 22.92
N LEU A 5 9.35 21.62 23.76
CA LEU A 5 8.89 20.29 23.36
C LEU A 5 7.40 20.33 23.06
N PHE A 6 7.05 20.28 21.77
CA PHE A 6 5.67 20.07 21.34
C PHE A 6 5.31 18.58 21.46
N LYS A 7 4.73 18.20 22.61
CA LYS A 7 4.14 16.87 22.82
C LYS A 7 2.74 16.86 22.22
N VAL A 8 2.54 16.21 21.08
CA VAL A 8 1.19 15.90 20.58
C VAL A 8 0.68 14.67 21.33
N PHE A 9 -0.21 14.91 22.29
CA PHE A 9 -0.97 13.90 22.99
C PHE A 9 -2.28 13.69 22.20
N LEU A 10 -2.39 12.59 21.45
CA LEU A 10 -3.61 12.27 20.73
C LEU A 10 -4.59 11.57 21.70
N LEU A 11 -5.49 12.37 22.30
CA LEU A 11 -6.57 11.87 23.14
C LEU A 11 -7.78 11.57 22.24
N PHE A 12 -8.13 10.29 22.05
CA PHE A 12 -9.40 9.92 21.42
C PHE A 12 -10.54 10.16 22.41
N LEU A 13 -11.26 11.26 22.25
CA LEU A 13 -12.56 11.48 22.87
C LEU A 13 -13.64 11.00 21.88
N PHE A 14 -14.35 9.95 22.25
CA PHE A 14 -15.61 9.58 21.62
C PHE A 14 -16.64 10.67 21.92
N SER A 15 -16.89 11.53 20.94
CA SER A 15 -18.03 12.46 20.96
C SER A 15 -19.15 11.86 20.12
N ALA A 16 -20.12 11.24 20.80
CA ALA A 16 -21.43 10.99 20.24
C ALA A 16 -22.23 12.29 20.30
N CYS A 17 -22.59 12.86 19.16
CA CYS A 17 -23.67 13.86 19.09
C CYS A 17 -24.48 13.67 17.82
N ALA A 18 -25.79 13.69 18.04
CA ALA A 18 -26.87 13.63 17.08
C ALA A 18 -26.81 14.76 16.04
N GLY A 19 -27.40 14.49 14.88
CA GLY A 19 -27.24 15.28 13.67
C GLY A 19 -27.91 16.66 13.65
N ASN A 20 -27.56 17.38 12.59
CA ASN A 20 -28.48 18.16 11.77
C ASN A 20 -27.85 18.36 10.39
N ALA A 21 -28.71 18.34 9.37
CA ALA A 21 -28.36 18.52 7.97
C ALA A 21 -28.11 20.00 7.62
N SER A 22 -27.15 20.24 6.74
CA SER A 22 -27.12 21.41 5.85
C SER A 22 -26.18 21.17 4.67
N ASP A 23 -26.67 21.45 3.47
CA ASP A 23 -25.98 21.48 2.18
C ASP A 23 -24.80 22.48 2.14
N ASP A 24 -23.70 22.15 1.45
CA ASP A 24 -23.24 22.82 0.21
C ASP A 24 -21.88 22.28 -0.31
N LYS A 25 -21.84 22.08 -1.63
CA LYS A 25 -20.76 22.10 -2.64
C LYS A 25 -19.36 21.47 -2.46
N THR A 26 -19.13 20.51 -3.37
CA THR A 26 -17.92 20.22 -4.17
C THR A 26 -16.62 19.89 -3.45
N ASN A 27 -16.42 18.59 -3.21
CA ASN A 27 -15.10 17.95 -3.10
C ASN A 27 -14.88 17.05 -4.33
N PRO A 28 -13.63 16.89 -4.83
CA PRO A 28 -13.34 15.89 -5.85
C PRO A 28 -13.64 14.51 -5.27
N SER A 29 -14.47 13.75 -5.98
CA SER A 29 -14.95 12.44 -5.56
C SER A 29 -13.78 11.47 -5.37
N LEU A 30 -13.71 10.85 -4.19
CA LEU A 30 -12.92 9.64 -3.98
C LEU A 30 -13.30 8.58 -5.04
N PRO A 31 -12.37 7.66 -5.39
CA PRO A 31 -12.71 6.48 -6.18
C PRO A 31 -13.87 5.72 -5.51
N SER A 32 -14.94 5.46 -6.27
CA SER A 32 -16.08 4.69 -5.81
C SER A 32 -15.74 3.21 -5.78
N PHE A 33 -15.93 2.57 -4.62
CA PHE A 33 -15.85 1.13 -4.47
C PHE A 33 -17.19 0.49 -4.85
N THR A 34 -17.19 -0.50 -5.73
CA THR A 34 -18.35 -1.39 -5.94
C THR A 34 -18.14 -2.67 -5.14
N ASP A 35 -19.10 -2.97 -4.27
CA ASP A 35 -19.04 -4.03 -3.26
C ASP A 35 -19.17 -5.45 -3.83
N SER A 36 -18.58 -6.37 -3.08
CA SER A 36 -18.41 -7.82 -3.25
C SER A 36 -19.61 -8.56 -3.86
N SER A 37 -19.37 -9.44 -4.85
CA SER A 37 -20.40 -10.37 -5.36
C SER A 37 -20.24 -11.78 -4.79
N LEU A 38 -21.29 -12.29 -4.11
CA LEU A 38 -21.37 -13.68 -3.64
C LEU A 38 -21.96 -14.57 -4.73
N THR A 39 -21.21 -15.59 -5.19
CA THR A 39 -21.73 -16.64 -6.09
C THR A 39 -21.86 -17.96 -5.31
N ILE A 40 -23.08 -18.49 -5.20
CA ILE A 40 -23.37 -19.74 -4.47
C ILE A 40 -23.58 -20.87 -5.49
N THR A 41 -22.66 -21.84 -5.53
CA THR A 41 -22.86 -23.12 -6.22
C THR A 41 -22.94 -24.26 -5.20
N LYS A 42 -23.78 -25.26 -5.48
CA LYS A 42 -24.31 -26.25 -4.52
C LYS A 42 -23.30 -27.26 -3.94
N ASP A 43 -22.02 -27.15 -4.27
CA ASP A 43 -20.95 -27.95 -3.66
C ASP A 43 -19.76 -27.02 -3.37
N THR A 44 -19.41 -26.90 -2.09
CA THR A 44 -18.40 -25.98 -1.49
C THR A 44 -18.68 -24.48 -1.63
N LEU A 45 -18.86 -23.78 -0.49
CA LEU A 45 -18.83 -22.32 -0.42
C LEU A 45 -17.42 -21.81 -0.81
N LYS A 46 -17.26 -21.44 -2.07
CA LYS A 46 -16.08 -20.75 -2.59
C LYS A 46 -16.36 -19.24 -2.53
N ILE A 47 -15.93 -18.59 -1.45
CA ILE A 47 -16.02 -17.13 -1.32
C ILE A 47 -14.94 -16.54 -2.24
N THR A 48 -15.38 -15.79 -3.24
CA THR A 48 -14.52 -15.00 -4.11
C THR A 48 -14.71 -13.52 -3.80
N TYR A 49 -13.64 -12.73 -3.95
CA TYR A 49 -13.73 -11.27 -3.91
C TYR A 49 -13.32 -10.72 -5.27
N ASP A 50 -14.18 -9.88 -5.83
CA ASP A 50 -13.93 -9.14 -7.05
C ASP A 50 -13.86 -7.66 -6.68
N THR A 51 -12.70 -7.05 -6.85
CA THR A 51 -12.49 -5.63 -6.60
C THR A 51 -12.01 -4.99 -7.89
N ILE A 52 -12.73 -3.97 -8.36
CA ILE A 52 -12.35 -3.17 -9.53
C ILE A 52 -12.02 -1.78 -9.03
N LEU A 53 -10.88 -1.25 -9.47
CA LEU A 53 -10.42 0.09 -9.18
C LEU A 53 -10.02 0.82 -10.46
N TYR A 54 -10.10 2.15 -10.41
CA TYR A 54 -9.80 3.05 -11.53
C TYR A 54 -8.60 3.92 -11.12
N PRO A 55 -7.36 3.51 -11.50
CA PRO A 55 -6.15 4.20 -11.07
C PRO A 55 -5.91 5.56 -11.75
N PHE A 56 -6.70 5.90 -12.76
CA PHE A 56 -6.60 7.15 -13.51
C PHE A 56 -7.93 7.89 -13.50
N LEU A 57 -7.89 9.19 -13.80
CA LEU A 57 -9.11 9.98 -14.07
C LEU A 57 -9.86 9.44 -15.30
N ASP A 58 -9.13 8.90 -16.27
CA ASP A 58 -9.72 8.16 -17.39
C ASP A 58 -10.22 6.79 -16.91
N SER A 59 -11.54 6.70 -16.68
CA SER A 59 -12.20 5.48 -16.22
C SER A 59 -12.25 4.36 -17.27
N SER A 60 -11.75 4.59 -18.48
CA SER A 60 -11.60 3.52 -19.47
C SER A 60 -10.55 2.50 -19.05
N TYR A 61 -9.64 2.88 -18.14
CA TYR A 61 -8.62 2.03 -17.55
C TYR A 61 -9.07 1.54 -16.17
N ASN A 62 -8.98 0.22 -15.94
CA ASN A 62 -9.30 -0.36 -14.64
C ASN A 62 -8.32 -1.48 -14.27
N LEU A 63 -8.05 -1.62 -12.97
CA LEU A 63 -7.35 -2.75 -12.39
C LEU A 63 -8.38 -3.59 -11.62
N ALA A 64 -8.39 -4.89 -11.88
CA ALA A 64 -9.27 -5.85 -11.25
C ALA A 64 -8.44 -6.84 -10.42
N LEU A 65 -8.83 -7.04 -9.17
CA LEU A 65 -8.33 -8.10 -8.30
C LEU A 65 -9.45 -9.13 -8.13
N HIS A 66 -9.18 -10.36 -8.57
CA HIS A 66 -10.06 -11.51 -8.36
C HIS A 66 -9.39 -12.49 -7.40
N VAL A 67 -9.88 -12.59 -6.16
CA VAL A 67 -9.40 -13.58 -5.18
C VAL A 67 -10.26 -14.84 -5.31
N PHE A 68 -9.71 -15.87 -5.94
CA PHE A 68 -10.42 -17.13 -6.18
C PHE A 68 -10.27 -18.16 -5.05
N ASN A 69 -9.32 -17.99 -4.13
CA ASN A 69 -9.17 -18.89 -2.98
C ASN A 69 -8.83 -18.15 -1.68
N THR A 70 -9.87 -17.73 -0.97
CA THR A 70 -9.80 -17.01 0.31
C THR A 70 -9.40 -17.86 1.51
N LYS A 71 -9.26 -19.18 1.34
CA LYS A 71 -8.89 -20.11 2.42
C LYS A 71 -7.42 -20.55 2.35
N SER A 72 -6.69 -20.11 1.32
CA SER A 72 -5.26 -20.41 1.21
C SER A 72 -4.46 -19.57 2.20
N TYR A 73 -3.65 -20.24 3.01
CA TYR A 73 -2.62 -19.62 3.86
C TYR A 73 -1.20 -19.96 3.36
N ASN A 74 -1.08 -20.60 2.20
CA ASN A 74 0.22 -20.88 1.58
C ASN A 74 0.60 -19.72 0.67
N GLU A 75 1.42 -18.80 1.18
CA GLU A 75 1.90 -17.62 0.46
C GLU A 75 2.73 -17.94 -0.80
N LYS A 76 3.15 -19.20 -0.97
CA LYS A 76 3.88 -19.68 -2.15
C LYS A 76 2.99 -20.04 -3.33
N GLU A 77 1.68 -20.11 -3.13
CA GLU A 77 0.70 -20.45 -4.14
C GLU A 77 -0.22 -19.26 -4.39
N SER A 78 -0.30 -18.80 -5.64
CA SER A 78 -1.22 -17.73 -5.99
C SER A 78 -2.67 -18.14 -5.69
N ASN A 79 -3.41 -17.25 -5.05
CA ASN A 79 -4.83 -17.43 -4.73
C ASN A 79 -5.71 -16.35 -5.38
N SER A 80 -5.09 -15.47 -6.16
CA SER A 80 -5.73 -14.34 -6.81
C SER A 80 -5.09 -14.05 -8.17
N THR A 81 -5.85 -13.36 -9.00
CA THR A 81 -5.37 -12.79 -10.27
C THR A 81 -5.58 -11.30 -10.27
N ILE A 82 -4.57 -10.57 -10.74
CA ILE A 82 -4.64 -9.13 -10.99
C ILE A 82 -4.69 -8.93 -12.49
N THR A 83 -5.62 -8.10 -12.97
CA THR A 83 -5.78 -7.80 -14.39
C THR A 83 -5.89 -6.30 -14.59
N PHE A 84 -5.08 -5.73 -15.47
CA PHE A 84 -5.19 -4.33 -15.86
C PHE A 84 -5.75 -4.24 -17.28
N ASN A 85 -6.81 -3.47 -17.44
CA ASN A 85 -7.62 -3.43 -18.66
C ASN A 85 -7.78 -2.00 -19.15
N HIS A 86 -7.99 -1.86 -20.46
CA HIS A 86 -8.36 -0.62 -21.13
C HIS A 86 -9.57 -0.89 -22.04
N THR A 87 -10.63 -0.10 -21.88
CA THR A 87 -11.89 -0.27 -22.62
C THR A 87 -12.13 0.86 -23.59
N ARG A 88 -12.14 0.57 -24.89
CA ARG A 88 -12.41 1.54 -25.95
C ARG A 88 -13.41 0.98 -26.95
N ASN A 89 -14.42 1.79 -27.33
CA ASN A 89 -15.46 1.40 -28.30
C ASN A 89 -16.16 0.08 -27.92
N ASN A 90 -16.52 -0.08 -26.64
CA ASN A 90 -17.12 -1.31 -26.08
C ASN A 90 -16.28 -2.58 -26.24
N LYS A 91 -14.97 -2.44 -26.47
CA LYS A 91 -14.02 -3.55 -26.48
C LYS A 91 -13.02 -3.35 -25.34
N THR A 92 -12.84 -4.38 -24.53
CA THR A 92 -11.87 -4.39 -23.44
C THR A 92 -10.62 -5.14 -23.90
N GLU A 93 -9.49 -4.46 -23.82
CA GLU A 93 -8.15 -5.01 -24.01
C GLU A 93 -7.51 -5.21 -22.65
N MET A 94 -6.93 -6.40 -22.43
CA MET A 94 -6.14 -6.69 -21.24
C MET A 94 -4.70 -6.26 -21.50
N LEU A 95 -4.23 -5.27 -20.75
CA LEU A 95 -2.88 -4.72 -20.87
C LEU A 95 -1.86 -5.59 -20.15
N PHE A 96 -2.20 -6.13 -18.98
CA PHE A 96 -1.46 -7.23 -18.34
C PHE A 96 -2.36 -8.06 -17.43
N GLN A 97 -1.86 -9.25 -17.09
CA GLN A 97 -2.40 -10.12 -16.06
C GLN A 97 -1.27 -10.73 -15.25
N ASP A 98 -1.46 -10.84 -13.94
CA ASP A 98 -0.53 -11.51 -13.03
C ASP A 98 -1.27 -12.41 -12.04
N SER A 99 -0.57 -13.40 -11.48
CA SER A 99 -1.09 -14.33 -10.47
C SER A 99 -0.35 -14.13 -9.16
N VAL A 100 -1.02 -13.60 -8.15
CA VAL A 100 -0.41 -13.30 -6.85
C VAL A 100 -1.13 -14.01 -5.70
N TYR A 101 -0.47 -14.08 -4.56
CA TYR A 101 -1.12 -14.45 -3.31
C TYR A 101 -1.58 -13.18 -2.61
N CYS A 102 -2.81 -13.14 -2.09
CA CYS A 102 -3.32 -12.09 -1.23
C CYS A 102 -4.11 -12.73 -0.09
N MET A 103 -3.72 -12.45 1.15
CA MET A 103 -4.42 -12.96 2.33
C MET A 103 -5.82 -12.35 2.48
N SER A 104 -6.04 -11.14 1.96
CA SER A 104 -7.36 -10.49 1.88
C SER A 104 -7.42 -9.55 0.66
N ALA A 105 -8.63 -9.19 0.22
CA ALA A 105 -8.84 -8.26 -0.90
C ALA A 105 -8.70 -6.78 -0.48
N LEU A 106 -7.90 -6.49 0.55
CA LEU A 106 -7.67 -5.14 1.03
C LEU A 106 -6.76 -4.38 0.05
N ILE A 107 -7.18 -3.18 -0.33
CA ILE A 107 -6.45 -2.28 -1.21
C ILE A 107 -6.30 -0.92 -0.52
N GLU A 108 -5.09 -0.37 -0.57
CA GLU A 108 -4.74 0.93 -0.03
C GLU A 108 -4.10 1.81 -1.11
N TRP A 109 -4.09 3.13 -0.86
CA TRP A 109 -3.57 4.13 -1.80
C TRP A 109 -2.58 5.05 -1.10
N LYS A 110 -1.33 5.05 -1.56
CA LYS A 110 -0.25 5.86 -0.98
C LYS A 110 0.83 6.14 -2.00
N ASP A 111 1.37 7.36 -1.99
CA ASP A 111 2.50 7.74 -2.85
C ASP A 111 3.80 7.18 -2.24
N PHE A 112 4.53 6.36 -3.01
CA PHE A 112 5.80 5.75 -2.63
C PHE A 112 6.99 6.19 -3.49
N ASN A 113 6.79 7.08 -4.47
CA ASN A 113 7.84 7.56 -5.38
C ASN A 113 7.93 9.11 -5.46
N ASN A 114 7.12 9.82 -4.67
CA ASN A 114 7.03 11.28 -4.58
C ASN A 114 6.62 11.98 -5.88
N ASP A 115 5.84 11.31 -6.73
CA ASP A 115 5.32 11.91 -7.96
C ASP A 115 3.97 12.64 -7.76
N ASN A 116 3.45 12.63 -6.53
CA ASN A 116 2.14 13.17 -6.10
C ASN A 116 0.92 12.41 -6.64
N ASN A 117 1.12 11.28 -7.31
CA ASN A 117 0.06 10.32 -7.59
C ASN A 117 0.08 9.24 -6.51
N LYS A 118 -1.10 8.75 -6.13
CA LYS A 118 -1.16 7.64 -5.18
C LYS A 118 -0.93 6.33 -5.93
N ASP A 119 -0.04 5.51 -5.40
CA ASP A 119 0.21 4.16 -5.88
C ASP A 119 -0.79 3.17 -5.27
N VAL A 120 -0.94 2.01 -5.93
CA VAL A 120 -1.84 0.95 -5.49
C VAL A 120 -1.07 -0.03 -4.60
N LEU A 121 -1.52 -0.20 -3.36
CA LEU A 121 -1.08 -1.28 -2.49
C LEU A 121 -2.15 -2.34 -2.40
N ILE A 122 -1.80 -3.58 -2.72
CA ILE A 122 -2.67 -4.75 -2.54
C ILE A 122 -2.11 -5.57 -1.40
N PHE A 123 -2.92 -5.84 -0.39
CA PHE A 123 -2.48 -6.57 0.79
C PHE A 123 -1.98 -7.98 0.45
N TYR A 124 -0.70 -8.23 0.74
CA TYR A 124 -0.05 -9.52 0.47
C TYR A 124 -0.33 -10.48 1.62
N SER A 125 0.24 -10.22 2.79
CA SER A 125 -0.01 -10.98 4.00
C SER A 125 0.31 -10.15 5.25
N THR A 126 0.21 -10.76 6.41
CA THR A 126 0.80 -10.20 7.63
C THR A 126 1.69 -11.24 8.28
N GLY A 127 2.93 -10.85 8.55
CA GLY A 127 3.81 -11.65 9.40
C GLY A 127 3.30 -11.72 10.84
N ALA A 128 3.97 -12.54 11.65
CA ALA A 128 3.73 -12.58 13.09
C ALA A 128 3.78 -11.17 13.70
N ARG A 129 2.94 -10.92 14.71
CA ARG A 129 2.87 -9.65 15.44
C ARG A 129 2.43 -8.44 14.61
N ALA A 130 1.50 -8.64 13.67
CA ALA A 130 0.89 -7.58 12.86
C ALA A 130 1.94 -6.78 12.07
N ASN A 131 2.70 -7.50 11.25
CA ASN A 131 3.65 -6.94 10.29
C ASN A 131 3.06 -7.08 8.87
N PRO A 132 2.06 -6.26 8.48
CA PRO A 132 1.47 -6.25 7.15
C PRO A 132 2.50 -5.99 6.05
N THR A 133 2.32 -6.67 4.93
CA THR A 133 3.12 -6.58 3.71
C THR A 133 2.18 -6.39 2.52
N TYR A 134 2.70 -5.86 1.41
CA TYR A 134 1.87 -5.44 0.29
C TYR A 134 2.57 -5.69 -1.05
N HIS A 135 1.80 -6.00 -2.09
CA HIS A 135 2.21 -5.77 -3.46
C HIS A 135 2.06 -4.28 -3.78
N LEU A 136 3.06 -3.67 -4.41
CA LEU A 136 3.03 -2.25 -4.82
C LEU A 136 3.02 -2.13 -6.35
N TYR A 137 2.09 -1.34 -6.86
CA TYR A 137 2.03 -0.93 -8.26
C TYR A 137 2.10 0.60 -8.35
N LEU A 138 3.19 1.11 -8.94
CA LEU A 138 3.36 2.54 -9.18
C LEU A 138 2.43 3.02 -10.29
N VAL A 139 1.76 4.15 -10.07
CA VAL A 139 0.76 4.70 -11.00
C VAL A 139 1.37 5.84 -11.81
N ASP A 140 1.65 5.60 -13.10
CA ASP A 140 2.06 6.64 -14.03
C ASP A 140 0.83 7.21 -14.76
N THR A 141 0.37 8.37 -14.32
CA THR A 141 -0.80 9.06 -14.87
C THR A 141 -0.54 9.69 -16.24
N THR A 142 0.72 9.83 -16.66
CA THR A 142 1.08 10.38 -17.98
C THR A 142 0.98 9.29 -19.04
N GLU A 143 1.49 8.09 -18.74
CA GLU A 143 1.50 6.95 -19.67
C GLU A 143 0.31 5.99 -19.50
N HIS A 144 -0.57 6.21 -18.51
CA HIS A 144 -1.64 5.29 -18.12
C HIS A 144 -1.10 3.88 -17.83
N LYS A 145 -0.01 3.82 -17.07
CA LYS A 145 0.75 2.61 -16.83
C LYS A 145 0.83 2.28 -15.35
N LEU A 146 0.76 0.99 -15.05
CA LEU A 146 1.06 0.46 -13.72
C LEU A 146 2.39 -0.31 -13.77
N THR A 147 3.28 -0.04 -12.81
CA THR A 147 4.57 -0.74 -12.71
C THR A 147 4.66 -1.49 -11.39
N TYR A 148 4.76 -2.83 -11.45
CA TYR A 148 4.96 -3.65 -10.26
C TYR A 148 6.36 -3.46 -9.68
N VAL A 149 6.45 -3.14 -8.38
CA VAL A 149 7.72 -3.02 -7.66
C VAL A 149 8.05 -4.36 -7.02
N LYS A 150 8.86 -5.15 -7.72
CA LYS A 150 9.27 -6.48 -7.26
C LYS A 150 9.94 -6.41 -5.88
N ARG A 151 9.59 -7.35 -5.00
CA ARG A 151 10.10 -7.51 -3.63
C ARG A 151 9.61 -6.46 -2.64
N PHE A 152 8.67 -5.60 -3.03
CA PHE A 152 8.01 -4.72 -2.06
C PHE A 152 7.18 -5.54 -1.06
N GLU A 153 6.68 -6.71 -1.48
CA GLU A 153 5.99 -7.70 -0.66
C GLU A 153 6.86 -8.32 0.45
N ASP A 154 8.19 -8.16 0.38
CA ASP A 154 9.12 -8.57 1.43
C ASP A 154 9.20 -7.55 2.59
N LEU A 155 8.65 -6.33 2.41
CA LEU A 155 8.79 -5.22 3.37
C LEU A 155 7.64 -5.20 4.40
N PRO A 156 7.89 -5.50 5.69
CA PRO A 156 6.89 -5.33 6.74
C PRO A 156 6.68 -3.85 7.07
N ASN A 157 5.42 -3.46 7.26
CA ASN A 157 4.99 -2.09 7.61
C ASN A 157 5.73 -1.01 6.80
N PRO A 158 5.65 -1.02 5.45
CA PRO A 158 6.36 -0.05 4.64
C PRO A 158 5.74 1.34 4.79
N GLU A 159 6.58 2.31 5.07
CA GLU A 159 6.24 3.72 5.22
C GLU A 159 7.11 4.58 4.32
N PHE A 160 6.60 5.74 3.90
CA PHE A 160 7.31 6.64 3.00
C PHE A 160 7.51 8.00 3.65
N ASP A 161 8.76 8.42 3.74
CA ASP A 161 9.16 9.78 4.13
C ASP A 161 9.36 10.63 2.88
N SER A 162 8.30 11.34 2.50
CA SER A 162 8.27 12.19 1.30
C SER A 162 9.25 13.37 1.35
N ASN A 163 9.63 13.85 2.55
CA ASN A 163 10.59 14.95 2.67
C ASN A 163 12.00 14.51 2.24
N ASN A 164 12.31 13.24 2.42
CA ASN A 164 13.62 12.68 2.18
C ASN A 164 13.66 11.72 0.98
N ASN A 165 12.49 11.37 0.42
CA ASN A 165 12.33 10.35 -0.63
C ASN A 165 12.93 9.00 -0.21
N ILE A 166 12.59 8.57 1.00
CA ILE A 166 13.06 7.32 1.62
C ILE A 166 11.87 6.49 2.03
N ILE A 167 11.95 5.20 1.76
CA ILE A 167 11.04 4.19 2.29
C ILE A 167 11.71 3.58 3.51
N TYR A 168 10.99 3.46 4.62
CA TYR A 168 11.44 2.66 5.75
C TYR A 168 10.45 1.55 6.03
N SER A 169 10.96 0.39 6.42
CA SER A 169 10.18 -0.80 6.71
C SER A 169 10.55 -1.28 8.11
N SER A 170 9.54 -1.45 8.96
CA SER A 170 9.72 -1.74 10.38
C SER A 170 9.05 -3.06 10.76
N ALA A 171 9.81 -3.99 11.33
CA ALA A 171 9.30 -5.27 11.79
C ALA A 171 9.35 -5.36 13.31
N LEU A 172 8.22 -5.69 13.95
CA LEU A 172 8.24 -6.05 15.37
C LEU A 172 8.84 -7.46 15.55
N HIS A 173 10.03 -7.54 16.14
CA HIS A 173 10.77 -8.76 16.44
C HIS A 173 10.93 -8.93 17.95
N GLY A 174 10.06 -9.74 18.58
CA GLY A 174 10.05 -9.90 20.03
C GLY A 174 9.57 -8.64 20.74
N VAL A 175 10.47 -7.99 21.48
CA VAL A 175 10.23 -6.68 22.15
C VAL A 175 10.91 -5.52 21.42
N ARG A 176 11.58 -5.80 20.30
CA ARG A 176 12.36 -4.83 19.54
C ARG A 176 11.78 -4.59 18.16
N VAL A 177 12.14 -3.45 17.56
CA VAL A 177 11.73 -3.07 16.21
C VAL A 177 12.98 -3.03 15.35
N ILE A 178 12.96 -3.82 14.27
CA ILE A 178 14.00 -3.78 13.24
C ILE A 178 13.50 -2.86 12.13
N THR A 179 14.19 -1.75 11.88
CA THR A 179 13.85 -0.81 10.81
C THR A 179 14.95 -0.81 9.76
N SER A 180 14.59 -0.98 8.49
CA SER A 180 15.51 -0.94 7.35
C SER A 180 15.09 0.13 6.34
N PHE A 181 16.06 0.70 5.62
CA PHE A 181 15.85 1.84 4.74
C PHE A 181 16.03 1.48 3.26
N TYR A 182 15.15 2.01 2.42
CA TYR A 182 15.02 1.71 1.01
C TYR A 182 14.69 2.96 0.20
N LYS A 183 14.77 2.86 -1.12
CA LYS A 183 14.15 3.81 -2.05
C LYS A 183 13.67 3.09 -3.31
N ILE A 184 12.79 3.73 -4.06
CA ILE A 184 12.51 3.35 -5.44
C ILE A 184 13.40 4.18 -6.35
N ASN A 185 14.19 3.55 -7.22
CA ASN A 185 15.06 4.25 -8.15
C ASN A 185 14.31 4.72 -9.41
N SER A 186 14.99 5.45 -10.29
CA SER A 186 14.44 5.92 -11.58
C SER A 186 14.03 4.80 -12.55
N GLN A 187 14.38 3.55 -12.26
CA GLN A 187 13.98 2.37 -13.02
C GLN A 187 12.80 1.64 -12.36
N ASN A 188 12.13 2.27 -11.39
CA ASN A 188 11.01 1.73 -10.62
C ASN A 188 11.38 0.46 -9.83
N GLN A 189 12.64 0.35 -9.40
CA GLN A 189 13.13 -0.78 -8.63
C GLN A 189 13.33 -0.40 -7.17
N LEU A 190 12.92 -1.29 -6.27
CA LEU A 190 13.23 -1.19 -4.86
C LEU A 190 14.73 -1.44 -4.63
N VAL A 191 15.40 -0.49 -3.97
CA VAL A 191 16.81 -0.54 -3.63
C VAL A 191 16.95 -0.47 -2.12
N ASN A 192 17.59 -1.48 -1.52
CA ASN A 192 18.00 -1.45 -0.12
C ASN A 192 19.21 -0.51 0.02
N LEU A 193 19.17 0.40 0.98
CA LEU A 193 20.19 1.42 1.19
C LEU A 193 21.33 0.95 2.09
N GLY A 194 21.29 -0.28 2.60
CA GLY A 194 22.37 -0.90 3.38
C GLY A 194 22.36 -0.55 4.87
N HIS A 195 21.29 0.10 5.35
CA HIS A 195 21.16 0.50 6.76
C HIS A 195 19.97 -0.19 7.40
N SER A 196 20.20 -0.71 8.60
CA SER A 196 19.18 -1.27 9.48
C SER A 196 19.51 -0.94 10.93
N ILE A 197 18.48 -0.69 11.74
CA ILE A 197 18.59 -0.48 13.18
C ILE A 197 17.70 -1.47 13.92
N ASP A 198 18.12 -1.83 15.13
CA ASP A 198 17.38 -2.68 16.06
C ASP A 198 17.18 -1.90 17.37
N THR A 199 15.96 -1.42 17.59
CA THR A 199 15.66 -0.44 18.63
C THR A 199 14.50 -0.87 19.51
N ASP A 200 14.30 -0.18 20.63
CA ASP A 200 13.07 -0.32 21.40
C ASP A 200 11.92 0.33 20.63
N PHE A 201 10.70 -0.11 20.91
CA PHE A 201 9.51 0.51 20.34
C PHE A 201 9.45 2.00 20.71
N GLY A 202 9.39 2.86 19.69
CA GLY A 202 9.30 4.31 19.87
C GLY A 202 10.63 5.04 20.11
N ASP A 203 11.78 4.38 19.96
CA ASP A 203 13.08 5.08 20.00
C ASP A 203 13.32 5.88 18.71
N SER A 204 12.97 7.16 18.74
CA SER A 204 13.15 8.07 17.61
C SER A 204 14.60 8.54 17.42
N VAL A 205 15.45 8.45 18.44
CA VAL A 205 16.80 9.03 18.41
C VAL A 205 17.72 8.21 17.51
N GLU A 206 17.67 6.89 17.62
CA GLU A 206 18.42 5.98 16.76
C GLU A 206 17.91 6.01 15.32
N PHE A 207 16.59 6.10 15.13
CA PHE A 207 15.98 6.28 13.80
C PHE A 207 16.50 7.56 13.11
N ASP A 208 16.42 8.70 13.79
CA ASP A 208 16.89 9.98 13.24
C ASP A 208 18.38 9.95 12.89
N ARG A 209 19.20 9.26 13.71
CA ARG A 209 20.63 9.12 13.45
C ARG A 209 20.89 8.25 12.22
N ALA A 210 20.24 7.11 12.11
CA ALA A 210 20.37 6.22 10.96
C ALA A 210 19.90 6.90 9.67
N LEU A 211 18.76 7.59 9.71
CA LEU A 211 18.26 8.37 8.58
C LEU A 211 19.27 9.43 8.13
N LYS A 212 19.92 10.14 9.05
CA LYS A 212 20.97 11.13 8.72
C LYS A 212 22.16 10.49 8.00
N GLU A 213 22.62 9.32 8.43
CA GLU A 213 23.74 8.64 7.75
C GLU A 213 23.32 8.12 6.37
N VAL A 214 22.12 7.54 6.22
CA VAL A 214 21.54 7.18 4.92
C VAL A 214 21.55 8.39 3.97
N LEU A 215 21.04 9.53 4.42
CA LEU A 215 20.93 10.74 3.60
C LEU A 215 22.30 11.33 3.23
N LYS A 216 23.29 11.20 4.10
CA LYS A 216 24.66 11.62 3.82
C LYS A 216 25.32 10.77 2.74
N GLU A 217 25.01 9.47 2.70
CA GLU A 217 25.52 8.56 1.67
C GLU A 217 24.81 8.74 0.33
N GLN A 218 23.50 9.03 0.31
CA GLN A 218 22.76 9.30 -0.92
C GLN A 218 23.19 10.59 -1.65
N ARG A 219 23.93 11.49 -0.98
CA ARG A 219 24.44 12.74 -1.55
C ARG A 219 25.82 12.61 -2.20
N LYS A 220 26.47 11.45 -2.07
CA LYS A 220 27.77 11.18 -2.69
C LYS A 220 27.59 10.70 -4.13
#